data_AF-A0A535JDH9-F1
#
_entry.id   AF-A0A535JDH9-F1
#
_cell.length_a   1.000
_cell.length_b   1.000
_cell.length_c   1.000
_cell.angle_alpha   90.00
_cell.angle_beta   90.00
_cell.angle_gamma   90.00
#
_symmetry.space_group_name_H-M   'P 1'
#
loop_
_entity.id
_entity.type
_entity.pdbx_description
1 polymer ?
#
loop_
_entity_poly.entity_id
_entity_poly.type
_entity_poly.pdbx_seq_one_letter_code
_entity_poly.pdbx_strand_id
1 'polypeptide(L)'
;MGSAQVRAIPAGTCIVNEAASLFAYLAKESCAICVPCRVGTKRVQAILESTYSGLGRDTDLAWLDELGTHMERFSLCGFGITAPSILRTTMREFADDYKIHIQEKRCPEGTCKPVRSRRYETMVQP
;
A
#
# COMPACT_ATOMS: atom_id res chain seq x y z
N MET A 1 4.54 -21.29 -1.13
CA MET A 1 3.07 -21.36 -1.00
C MET A 1 2.71 -21.13 0.46
N GLY A 2 1.69 -20.31 0.73
CA GLY A 2 1.30 -19.86 2.08
C GLY A 2 0.24 -20.73 2.75
N SER A 3 -0.70 -20.10 3.47
CA SER A 3 -1.74 -20.75 4.30
C SER A 3 -2.99 -21.22 3.55
N ALA A 4 -2.95 -21.31 2.21
CA ALA A 4 -4.09 -21.65 1.34
C ALA A 4 -5.34 -20.77 1.51
N GLN A 5 -5.19 -19.55 2.00
CA GLN A 5 -6.28 -18.57 2.09
C GLN A 5 -6.62 -18.03 0.71
N VAL A 6 -7.90 -18.04 0.37
CA VAL A 6 -8.44 -17.47 -0.88
C VAL A 6 -9.41 -16.35 -0.51
N ARG A 7 -9.13 -15.14 -1.01
CA ARG A 7 -10.04 -13.99 -0.90
C ARG A 7 -10.63 -13.70 -2.27
N ALA A 8 -11.94 -13.90 -2.43
CA ALA A 8 -12.65 -13.46 -3.62
C ALA A 8 -12.93 -11.96 -3.52
N ILE A 9 -12.48 -11.20 -4.51
CA ILE A 9 -12.72 -9.75 -4.63
C ILE A 9 -13.68 -9.56 -5.80
N PRO A 10 -14.89 -9.02 -5.58
CA PRO A 10 -15.85 -8.84 -6.65
C PRO A 10 -15.44 -7.69 -7.58
N ALA A 11 -15.88 -7.75 -8.83
CA ALA A 11 -15.80 -6.62 -9.75
C ALA A 11 -16.52 -5.39 -9.16
N GLY A 12 -16.02 -4.18 -9.44
CA GLY A 12 -16.49 -2.95 -8.78
C GLY A 12 -15.74 -2.60 -7.48
N THR A 13 -14.78 -3.43 -7.06
CA THR A 13 -13.96 -3.15 -5.87
C THR A 13 -12.65 -2.47 -6.28
N CYS A 14 -12.38 -1.28 -5.74
CA CYS A 14 -11.10 -0.63 -5.98
C CYS A 14 -9.95 -1.39 -5.32
N ILE A 15 -8.99 -1.83 -6.13
CA ILE A 15 -7.84 -2.60 -5.64
C ILE A 15 -6.88 -1.78 -4.78
N VAL A 16 -6.74 -0.46 -5.04
CA VAL A 16 -5.88 0.43 -4.25
C VAL A 16 -6.42 0.55 -2.82
N ASN A 17 -7.73 0.62 -2.67
CA ASN A 17 -8.40 0.63 -1.37
C ASN A 17 -8.28 -0.73 -0.64
N GLU A 18 -8.40 -1.84 -1.37
CA GLU A 18 -8.19 -3.17 -0.80
C GLU A 18 -6.75 -3.38 -0.33
N ALA A 19 -5.77 -2.95 -1.12
CA ALA A 19 -4.37 -2.97 -0.72
C ALA A 19 -4.15 -2.12 0.56
N ALA A 20 -4.73 -0.92 0.64
CA ALA A 20 -4.66 -0.08 1.83
C ALA A 20 -5.25 -0.79 3.06
N SER A 21 -6.40 -1.43 2.90
CA SER A 21 -7.09 -2.17 3.97
C SER A 21 -6.27 -3.37 4.46
N LEU A 22 -5.64 -4.11 3.55
CA LEU A 22 -4.73 -5.19 3.91
C LEU A 22 -3.49 -4.66 4.64
N PHE A 23 -2.90 -3.56 4.19
CA PHE A 23 -1.77 -2.95 4.90
C PHE A 23 -2.14 -2.37 6.26
N ALA A 24 -3.36 -1.84 6.42
CA ALA A 24 -3.88 -1.44 7.73
C ALA A 24 -3.98 -2.65 8.69
N TYR A 25 -4.44 -3.79 8.19
CA TYR A 25 -4.43 -5.05 8.95
C TYR A 25 -3.01 -5.47 9.31
N LEU A 26 -2.08 -5.50 8.35
CA LEU A 26 -0.68 -5.87 8.60
C LEU A 26 0.02 -4.93 9.59
N ALA A 27 -0.26 -3.63 9.51
CA ALA A 27 0.27 -2.63 10.43
C ALA A 27 -0.23 -2.84 11.87
N LYS A 28 -1.47 -3.32 12.04
CA LYS A 28 -2.07 -3.67 13.33
C LYS A 28 -1.48 -4.96 13.91
N GLU A 29 -1.29 -5.98 13.08
CA GLU A 29 -0.80 -7.30 13.51
C GLU A 29 0.74 -7.38 13.64
N SER A 30 1.47 -6.40 13.12
CA SER A 30 2.93 -6.35 13.23
C SER A 30 3.37 -6.39 14.71
N CYS A 31 4.20 -7.38 15.07
CA CYS A 31 4.84 -7.48 16.39
C CYS A 31 5.78 -6.30 16.73
N ALA A 32 6.09 -5.48 15.74
CA ALA A 32 6.74 -4.18 15.89
C ALA A 32 8.21 -4.24 16.36
N ILE A 33 8.87 -5.40 16.31
CA ILE A 33 10.28 -5.56 16.73
C ILE A 33 11.23 -4.87 15.74
N CYS A 34 11.11 -5.15 14.44
CA CYS A 34 11.98 -4.55 13.42
C CYS A 34 11.37 -3.28 12.81
N VAL A 35 12.21 -2.24 12.66
CA VAL A 35 11.84 -0.96 12.04
C VAL A 35 11.25 -1.10 10.64
N PRO A 36 11.86 -1.84 9.68
CA PRO A 36 11.32 -1.94 8.32
C PRO A 36 9.88 -2.47 8.31
N CYS A 37 9.54 -3.47 9.13
CA CYS A 37 8.16 -3.97 9.23
C CYS A 37 7.25 -2.97 9.95
N ARG A 38 7.64 -2.50 11.15
CA ARG A 38 6.81 -1.62 12.01
C ARG A 38 6.44 -0.30 11.34
N VAL A 39 7.41 0.32 10.68
CA VAL A 39 7.25 1.62 10.04
C VAL A 39 6.83 1.46 8.59
N GLY A 40 7.39 0.48 7.87
CA GLY A 40 7.08 0.25 6.46
C GLY A 40 5.61 -0.07 6.21
N THR A 41 5.01 -0.98 7.00
CA THR A 41 3.58 -1.31 6.88
C THR A 41 2.68 -0.08 7.02
N LYS A 42 2.94 0.75 8.04
CA LYS A 42 2.20 2.01 8.27
C LYS A 42 2.44 3.04 7.16
N ARG A 43 3.67 3.12 6.65
CA ARG A 43 4.01 4.08 5.58
C ARG A 43 3.35 3.70 4.26
N VAL A 44 3.37 2.41 3.92
CA VAL A 44 2.67 1.88 2.75
C VAL A 44 1.17 2.12 2.88
N GLN A 45 0.56 1.78 4.01
CA GLN A 45 -0.85 2.05 4.28
C GLN A 45 -1.19 3.51 3.97
N ALA A 46 -0.46 4.46 4.55
CA ALA A 46 -0.79 5.88 4.38
C ALA A 46 -0.53 6.40 2.96
N ILE A 47 0.47 5.88 2.24
CA ILE A 47 0.64 6.23 0.83
C ILE A 47 -0.59 5.78 0.04
N LEU A 48 -1.04 4.55 0.22
CA LEU A 48 -2.24 4.03 -0.46
C LEU A 48 -3.49 4.82 -0.08
N GLU A 49 -3.67 5.16 1.20
CA GLU A 49 -4.77 6.00 1.68
C GLU A 49 -4.75 7.40 1.07
N SER A 50 -3.57 8.03 0.98
CA SER A 50 -3.40 9.30 0.28
C SER A 50 -3.71 9.17 -1.21
N THR A 51 -3.26 8.10 -1.86
CA THR A 51 -3.51 7.85 -3.29
C THR A 51 -5.00 7.78 -3.58
N TYR A 52 -5.77 6.98 -2.82
CA TYR A 52 -7.21 6.90 -3.07
C TYR A 52 -8.01 8.10 -2.57
N SER A 53 -7.45 8.90 -1.65
CA SER A 53 -8.08 10.12 -1.14
C SER A 53 -7.83 11.36 -2.02
N GLY A 54 -7.39 11.16 -3.27
CA GLY A 54 -7.13 12.24 -4.22
C GLY A 54 -5.84 13.02 -3.96
N LEU A 55 -4.96 12.50 -3.09
CA LEU A 55 -3.66 13.11 -2.78
C LEU A 55 -2.49 12.38 -3.46
N GLY A 56 -2.70 11.47 -4.42
CA GLY A 56 -1.60 10.74 -5.08
C GLY A 56 -0.50 11.65 -5.66
N ARG A 57 0.71 11.13 -5.88
CA ARG A 57 1.85 11.78 -6.54
C ARG A 57 2.46 10.81 -7.55
N ASP A 58 3.04 11.34 -8.62
CA ASP A 58 3.71 10.52 -9.64
C ASP A 58 4.85 9.67 -9.06
N THR A 59 5.44 10.13 -7.95
CA THR A 59 6.50 9.41 -7.23
C THR A 59 6.00 8.27 -6.35
N ASP A 60 4.70 8.15 -6.08
CA ASP A 60 4.19 7.21 -5.06
C ASP A 60 4.47 5.76 -5.42
N LEU A 61 4.38 5.39 -6.70
CA LEU A 61 4.67 4.01 -7.13
C LEU A 61 6.13 3.64 -6.92
N ALA A 62 7.05 4.57 -7.22
CA ALA A 62 8.47 4.36 -6.96
C ALA A 62 8.74 4.22 -5.45
N TRP A 63 8.11 5.06 -4.63
CA TRP A 63 8.23 4.98 -3.17
C TRP A 63 7.66 3.67 -2.60
N LEU A 64 6.50 3.22 -3.09
CA LEU A 64 5.90 1.95 -2.69
C LEU A 64 6.82 0.77 -3.07
N ASP A 65 7.44 0.84 -4.25
CA ASP A 65 8.37 -0.19 -4.73
C ASP A 65 9.64 -0.25 -3.86
N GLU A 66 10.21 0.90 -3.53
CA GLU A 66 11.39 1.04 -2.67
C GLU A 66 11.10 0.56 -1.23
N LEU A 67 10.00 1.02 -0.64
CA LEU A 67 9.55 0.58 0.69
C LEU A 67 9.33 -0.93 0.72
N GLY A 68 8.70 -1.48 -0.32
CA GLY A 68 8.50 -2.91 -0.46
C GLY A 68 9.83 -3.67 -0.47
N THR A 69 10.81 -3.20 -1.25
CA THR A 69 12.15 -3.80 -1.31
C THR A 69 12.87 -3.72 0.03
N HIS A 70 12.74 -2.60 0.74
CA HIS A 70 13.36 -2.43 2.05
C HIS A 70 12.74 -3.34 3.11
N MET A 71 11.41 -3.47 3.10
CA MET A 71 10.70 -4.41 3.98
C MET A 71 11.10 -5.86 3.71
N GLU A 72 11.19 -6.25 2.44
CA GLU A 72 11.56 -7.60 2.02
C GLU A 72 12.98 -7.99 2.45
N ARG A 73 13.95 -7.08 2.26
CA ARG A 73 15.37 -7.38 2.52
C ARG A 73 15.78 -7.29 3.99
N PHE A 74 15.13 -6.44 4.78
CA PHE A 74 15.64 -6.07 6.11
C PHE A 74 14.69 -6.41 7.27
N SER A 75 13.52 -7.00 7.00
CA SER A 75 12.65 -7.51 8.06
C SER A 75 13.22 -8.77 8.70
N LEU A 76 13.09 -8.88 10.02
CA LEU A 76 13.65 -9.99 10.79
C LEU A 76 12.91 -11.32 10.63
N CYS A 77 11.65 -11.31 10.20
CA CYS A 77 10.82 -12.51 10.12
C CYS A 77 9.98 -12.55 8.84
N GLY A 78 9.45 -13.73 8.52
CA GLY A 78 8.67 -13.98 7.30
C GLY A 78 7.44 -13.08 7.14
N PHE A 79 6.85 -12.59 8.22
CA PHE A 79 5.72 -11.65 8.17
C PHE A 79 6.12 -10.35 7.45
N GLY A 80 7.19 -9.69 7.93
CA GLY A 80 7.66 -8.44 7.36
C GLY A 80 8.26 -8.62 5.96
N ILE A 81 8.93 -9.75 5.72
CA ILE A 81 9.50 -10.10 4.41
C ILE A 81 8.39 -10.27 3.36
N THR A 82 7.26 -10.89 3.73
CA THR A 82 6.20 -11.24 2.77
C THR A 82 5.13 -10.15 2.61
N ALA A 83 4.98 -9.24 3.58
CA ALA A 83 4.00 -8.15 3.50
C ALA A 83 4.01 -7.37 2.17
N PRO A 84 5.17 -7.02 1.57
CA PRO A 84 5.25 -6.34 0.28
C PRO A 84 4.68 -7.10 -0.93
N SER A 85 4.46 -8.42 -0.82
CA SER A 85 3.91 -9.24 -1.92
C SER A 85 2.55 -8.74 -2.43
N ILE A 86 1.76 -8.13 -1.55
CA ILE A 86 0.49 -7.47 -1.90
C ILE A 86 0.76 -6.34 -2.90
N LEU A 87 1.70 -5.43 -2.60
CA LEU A 87 2.06 -4.31 -3.50
C LEU A 87 2.57 -4.82 -4.85
N ARG A 88 3.47 -5.80 -4.83
CA ARG A 88 4.05 -6.36 -6.06
C ARG A 88 2.97 -6.90 -6.99
N THR A 89 1.96 -7.55 -6.42
CA THR A 89 0.87 -8.12 -7.19
C THR A 89 -0.09 -7.03 -7.65
N THR A 90 -0.56 -6.17 -6.75
CA THR A 90 -1.57 -5.15 -7.10
C THR A 90 -1.02 -4.11 -8.07
N MET A 91 0.23 -3.67 -7.91
CA MET A 91 0.86 -2.73 -8.83
C MET A 91 1.14 -3.34 -10.21
N ARG A 92 1.36 -4.66 -10.29
CA ARG A 92 1.60 -5.35 -11.57
C ARG A 92 0.30 -5.63 -12.31
N GLU A 93 -0.67 -6.24 -11.62
CA GLU A 93 -1.92 -6.70 -12.25
C GLU A 93 -2.94 -5.56 -12.45
N PHE A 94 -2.86 -4.50 -11.64
CA PHE A 94 -3.81 -3.38 -11.68
C PHE A 94 -3.09 -2.03 -11.79
N ALA A 95 -2.02 -1.97 -12.57
CA ALA A 95 -1.22 -0.76 -12.75
C ALA A 95 -2.07 0.47 -13.15
N ASP A 96 -3.13 0.26 -13.93
CA ASP A 96 -3.96 1.34 -14.44
C ASP A 96 -4.86 1.95 -13.35
N ASP A 97 -5.37 1.16 -12.40
CA ASP A 97 -6.10 1.68 -11.23
C ASP A 97 -5.22 2.66 -10.43
N TYR A 98 -3.96 2.29 -10.21
CA TYR A 98 -3.00 3.15 -9.53
C TYR A 98 -2.75 4.44 -10.33
N LYS A 99 -2.56 4.35 -11.65
CA LYS A 99 -2.36 5.53 -12.51
C LYS A 99 -3.56 6.45 -12.50
N ILE A 100 -4.79 5.93 -12.61
CA ILE A 100 -6.02 6.74 -12.58
C ILE A 100 -6.13 7.47 -11.23
N HIS A 101 -5.86 6.79 -10.12
CA HIS A 101 -5.85 7.44 -8.81
C HIS A 101 -4.78 8.53 -8.68
N ILE A 102 -3.60 8.32 -9.28
CA ILE A 102 -2.48 9.27 -9.19
C ILE A 102 -2.67 10.46 -10.13
N GLN A 103 -3.07 10.23 -11.38
CA GLN A 103 -3.11 11.26 -12.42
C GLN A 103 -4.44 11.99 -12.44
N GLU A 104 -5.55 11.25 -12.38
CA GLU A 104 -6.90 11.80 -12.47
C GLU A 104 -7.52 12.09 -11.10
N LYS A 105 -6.83 11.74 -10.00
CA LYS A 105 -7.27 11.93 -8.61
C LYS A 105 -8.66 11.36 -8.31
N ARG A 106 -9.09 10.34 -9.06
CA ARG A 106 -10.40 9.70 -8.91
C ARG A 106 -10.26 8.20 -8.74
N CYS A 107 -11.30 7.58 -8.18
CA CYS A 107 -11.42 6.14 -8.14
C CYS A 107 -12.06 5.63 -9.44
N PRO A 108 -11.47 4.63 -10.14
CA PRO A 108 -12.08 4.05 -11.34
C PRO A 108 -13.45 3.42 -11.03
N GLU A 109 -13.59 2.78 -9.87
CA GLU A 109 -14.81 2.08 -9.44
C GLU A 109 -15.77 2.94 -8.60
N GLY A 110 -15.34 4.14 -8.18
CA GLY A 110 -16.15 5.02 -7.34
C GLY A 110 -16.42 4.53 -5.92
N THR A 111 -15.77 3.44 -5.47
CA THR A 111 -16.04 2.81 -4.15
C THR A 111 -15.14 3.31 -3.02
N CYS A 112 -14.06 4.02 -3.32
CA CYS A 112 -13.17 4.60 -2.31
C CYS A 112 -13.89 5.63 -1.43
N LYS A 113 -13.69 5.52 -0.11
CA LYS A 113 -14.12 6.53 0.86
C LYS A 113 -12.92 7.35 1.29
N PRO A 114 -12.77 8.62 0.85
CA PRO A 114 -11.63 9.45 1.22
C PRO A 114 -11.49 9.55 2.74
N VAL A 115 -10.27 9.38 3.22
CA VAL A 115 -9.94 9.53 4.64
C VAL A 115 -9.13 10.79 4.85
N ARG A 116 -9.13 11.33 6.08
CA ARG A 116 -8.27 12.46 6.45
C ARG A 116 -6.81 11.98 6.54
N SER A 117 -6.19 11.74 5.39
CA SER A 117 -4.80 11.33 5.32
C SER A 117 -3.90 12.56 5.54
N ARG A 118 -3.14 12.56 6.63
CA ARG A 118 -2.05 13.51 6.83
C ARG A 118 -0.84 12.93 6.11
N ARG A 119 -0.48 13.47 4.95
CA ARG A 119 0.84 13.20 4.40
C ARG A 119 1.87 13.78 5.33
N TYR A 120 2.53 12.91 6.07
CA TYR A 120 3.76 13.23 6.75
C TYR A 120 4.81 13.51 5.67
N GLU A 121 4.98 14.78 5.35
CA GLU A 121 6.12 15.33 4.64
C GLU A 121 7.36 15.05 5.50
N THR A 122 7.91 13.85 5.38
CA THR A 122 9.30 13.62 5.77
C THR A 122 10.12 14.48 4.84
N MET A 123 10.66 15.56 5.43
CA MET A 123 11.52 16.58 4.87
C MET A 123 12.52 16.03 3.84
N VAL A 124 12.10 16.00 2.58
CA VAL A 124 12.99 16.12 1.42
C VAL A 124 12.30 17.08 0.47
N GLN A 125 12.38 18.36 0.81
CA GLN A 125 12.38 19.42 -0.19
C GLN A 125 13.86 19.82 -0.40
N PRO A 126 14.23 20.21 -1.63
CA PRO A 126 15.62 20.29 -2.11
C PRO A 126 16.54 21.15 -1.26
#